data_AF-A0A914WPF6-F1
#
_entry.id   AF-A0A914WPF6-F1
#
_cell.length_a   1.000
_cell.length_b   1.000
_cell.length_c   1.000
_cell.angle_alpha   90.00
_cell.angle_beta   90.00
_cell.angle_gamma   90.00
#
_symmetry.space_group_name_H-M   'P 1'
#
loop_
_entity.id
_entity.type
_entity.pdbx_description
1 polymer ?
#
loop_
_entity_poly.entity_id
_entity_poly.type
_entity_poly.pdbx_seq_one_letter_code
_entity_poly.pdbx_strand_id
1 'polypeptide(L)'
;MPNWEKVDVRLWKKDAREQQLLFYEKLGDRRWDFIEKKDWVVLQRRVGYALCGPPQCEDNACLGYSEDQYKLIDKLCNVIGKLGKSREKNQDDVWIAFLFVSVKMREKRMLIPIFKVLKTTTDDLVDQCQFVD
;
A
#
# COMPACT_ATOMS: atom_id res chain seq x y z
N MET A 1 -31.13 3.39 -7.56
CA MET A 1 -29.81 3.47 -8.23
C MET A 1 -29.04 4.68 -7.71
N PRO A 2 -27.71 4.61 -7.53
CA PRO A 2 -26.90 5.77 -7.19
C PRO A 2 -27.00 6.82 -8.31
N ASN A 3 -27.29 8.07 -7.97
CA ASN A 3 -27.24 9.17 -8.94
C ASN A 3 -25.78 9.64 -9.06
N TRP A 4 -25.09 9.16 -10.11
CA TRP A 4 -23.68 9.45 -10.37
C TRP A 4 -23.38 10.87 -10.85
N GLU A 5 -24.43 11.65 -11.14
CA GLU A 5 -24.34 13.03 -11.65
C GLU A 5 -24.49 14.09 -10.57
N LYS A 6 -24.76 13.70 -9.32
CA LYS A 6 -24.80 14.66 -8.22
C LYS A 6 -23.46 15.38 -8.05
N VAL A 7 -23.53 16.66 -7.69
CA VAL A 7 -22.35 17.52 -7.50
C VAL A 7 -21.35 16.90 -6.51
N ASP A 8 -21.83 16.34 -5.41
CA ASP A 8 -20.99 15.69 -4.40
C ASP A 8 -20.25 14.44 -4.93
N VAL A 9 -20.87 13.68 -5.84
CA VAL A 9 -20.25 12.53 -6.51
C VAL A 9 -19.20 12.99 -7.52
N ARG A 10 -19.47 14.07 -8.27
CA ARG A 10 -18.51 14.66 -9.21
C ARG A 10 -17.27 15.20 -8.48
N LEU A 11 -17.46 15.89 -7.36
CA LEU A 11 -16.36 16.37 -6.51
C LEU A 11 -15.53 15.19 -5.97
N TRP A 12 -16.19 14.16 -5.42
CA TRP A 12 -15.47 12.96 -4.97
C TRP A 12 -14.68 12.28 -6.09
N LYS A 13 -15.23 12.16 -7.31
CA LYS A 13 -14.51 11.58 -8.46
C LYS A 13 -13.25 12.38 -8.81
N LYS A 14 -13.32 13.71 -8.71
CA LYS A 14 -12.17 14.58 -8.95
C LYS A 14 -11.09 14.33 -7.90
N ASP A 15 -11.45 14.41 -6.61
CA ASP A 15 -10.53 14.19 -5.50
C ASP A 15 -9.91 12.78 -5.56
N ALA A 16 -10.71 11.77 -5.89
CA ALA A 16 -10.26 10.39 -6.03
C ALA A 16 -9.23 10.23 -7.16
N ARG A 17 -9.40 10.94 -8.29
CA ARG A 17 -8.42 10.92 -9.39
C ARG A 17 -7.13 11.62 -9.01
N GLU A 18 -7.19 12.74 -8.32
CA GLU A 18 -6.01 13.45 -7.83
C GLU A 18 -5.21 12.56 -6.87
N GLN A 19 -5.90 11.88 -5.95
CA GLN A 19 -5.27 10.92 -5.05
C GLN A 19 -4.69 9.70 -5.79
N GLN A 20 -5.41 9.15 -6.77
CA GLN A 20 -4.90 8.04 -7.59
C GLN A 20 -3.62 8.42 -8.33
N LEU A 21 -3.54 9.63 -8.89
CA LEU A 21 -2.33 10.15 -9.53
C LEU A 21 -1.18 10.29 -8.53
N LEU A 22 -1.44 10.84 -7.35
CA LEU A 22 -0.44 10.97 -6.28
C LEU A 22 0.14 9.60 -5.88
N PHE A 23 -0.71 8.58 -5.69
CA PHE A 23 -0.23 7.23 -5.38
C PHE A 23 0.48 6.58 -6.54
N TYR A 24 0.00 6.75 -7.77
CA TYR A 24 0.67 6.26 -8.97
C TYR A 24 2.10 6.83 -9.06
N GLU A 25 2.26 8.13 -8.84
CA GLU A 25 3.57 8.79 -8.89
C GLU A 25 4.51 8.34 -7.77
N LYS A 26 3.97 8.09 -6.56
CA LYS A 26 4.79 7.77 -5.38
C LYS A 26 5.09 6.29 -5.19
N LEU A 27 4.17 5.42 -5.59
CA LEU A 27 4.25 3.98 -5.35
C LEU A 27 4.40 3.17 -6.65
N GLY A 28 4.16 3.80 -7.80
CA GLY A 28 4.26 3.18 -9.11
C GLY A 28 3.02 2.39 -9.52
N ASP A 29 3.09 1.82 -10.72
CA ASP A 29 2.04 0.99 -11.34
C ASP A 29 2.46 -0.46 -11.57
N ARG A 30 3.57 -0.84 -10.96
CA ARG A 30 4.14 -2.18 -11.10
C ARG A 30 3.16 -3.19 -10.51
N ARG A 31 2.95 -4.28 -11.25
CA ARG A 31 2.12 -5.41 -10.80
C ARG A 31 2.64 -5.99 -9.47
N TRP A 32 3.96 -6.00 -9.30
CA TRP A 32 4.67 -6.41 -8.12
C TRP A 32 5.96 -5.61 -7.97
N ASP A 33 6.25 -5.17 -6.76
CA ASP A 33 7.53 -4.63 -6.32
C ASP A 33 8.31 -5.71 -5.59
N PHE A 34 9.56 -5.90 -5.97
CA PHE A 34 10.51 -6.71 -5.22
C PHE A 34 11.25 -5.81 -4.23
N ILE A 35 11.24 -6.20 -2.96
CA ILE A 35 11.95 -5.50 -1.89
C ILE A 35 12.84 -6.50 -1.17
N GLU A 36 14.14 -6.27 -1.24
CA GLU A 36 15.11 -7.06 -0.49
C GLU A 36 15.08 -6.70 0.99
N LYS A 37 15.47 -7.64 1.86
CA LYS A 37 15.53 -7.38 3.31
C LYS A 37 16.41 -6.18 3.66
N LYS A 38 17.51 -5.96 2.92
CA LYS A 38 18.41 -4.81 3.16
C LYS A 38 17.72 -3.47 2.87
N ASP A 39 16.70 -3.47 2.03
CA ASP A 39 15.93 -2.30 1.61
C ASP A 39 14.61 -2.18 2.37
N TRP A 40 14.50 -2.79 3.56
CA TRP A 40 13.26 -2.78 4.37
C TRP A 40 12.76 -1.37 4.72
N VAL A 41 13.68 -0.41 4.82
CA VAL A 41 13.35 1.01 5.01
C VAL A 41 12.48 1.52 3.85
N VAL A 42 12.67 1.03 2.63
CA VAL A 42 11.82 1.36 1.48
C VAL A 42 10.40 0.82 1.68
N LEU A 43 10.25 -0.42 2.18
CA LEU A 43 8.94 -0.97 2.51
C LEU A 43 8.24 -0.12 3.58
N GLN A 44 8.94 0.22 4.67
CA GLN A 44 8.39 1.05 5.74
C GLN A 44 7.96 2.43 5.25
N ARG A 45 8.74 3.08 4.37
CA ARG A 45 8.37 4.36 3.75
C ARG A 45 7.10 4.24 2.91
N ARG A 46 7.00 3.20 2.07
CA ARG A 46 5.81 2.98 1.22
C ARG A 46 4.56 2.63 2.01
N VAL A 47 4.70 1.76 3.02
CA VAL A 47 3.62 1.41 3.96
C VAL A 47 3.19 2.63 4.77
N GLY A 48 4.15 3.40 5.29
CA GLY A 48 3.87 4.65 5.99
C GLY A 48 3.12 5.64 5.12
N TYR A 49 3.54 5.81 3.87
CA TYR A 49 2.85 6.68 2.94
C TYR A 49 1.41 6.23 2.67
N ALA A 50 1.22 4.92 2.49
CA ALA A 50 -0.10 4.34 2.22
C ALA A 50 -1.06 4.45 3.41
N LEU A 51 -0.58 4.28 4.65
CA LEU A 51 -1.40 4.29 5.86
C LEU A 51 -1.61 5.71 6.44
N CYS A 52 -0.56 6.52 6.43
CA CYS A 52 -0.50 7.77 7.17
C CYS A 52 -0.40 9.00 6.26
N GLY A 53 -0.23 8.80 4.95
CA GLY A 53 0.03 9.87 4.00
C GLY A 53 1.49 10.36 4.05
N PRO A 54 1.77 11.55 3.50
CA PRO A 54 3.10 12.13 3.51
C PRO A 54 3.68 12.24 4.93
N PRO A 55 4.98 11.96 5.11
CA PRO A 55 5.63 12.15 6.41
C PRO A 55 5.65 13.62 6.80
N GLN A 56 5.69 13.90 8.10
CA GLN A 56 5.76 15.26 8.64
C GLN A 56 7.14 15.90 8.44
N CYS A 57 8.19 15.08 8.33
CA CYS A 57 9.56 15.50 8.07
C CYS A 57 10.21 14.55 7.07
N GLU A 58 10.72 15.08 5.96
CA GLU A 58 11.52 14.32 4.99
C GLU A 58 13.00 14.35 5.40
N ASP A 59 13.34 13.74 6.54
CA ASP A 59 14.74 13.55 6.91
C ASP A 59 15.20 12.13 6.53
N ASN A 60 16.43 11.97 6.07
CA ASN A 60 16.94 10.66 5.65
C ASN A 60 17.17 9.73 6.84
N ALA A 61 17.32 10.27 8.05
CA ALA A 61 17.59 9.53 9.27
C ALA A 61 16.34 8.91 9.93
N CYS A 62 15.14 9.42 9.65
CA CYS A 62 13.89 8.95 10.25
C CYS A 62 12.78 8.82 9.20
N LEU A 63 11.73 8.04 9.48
CA LEU A 63 10.61 7.91 8.54
C LEU A 63 9.68 9.14 8.54
N GLY A 64 9.88 10.10 9.44
CA GLY A 64 9.07 11.31 9.53
C GLY A 64 7.63 11.10 10.04
N TYR A 65 7.36 9.98 10.70
CA TYR A 65 6.07 9.64 11.31
C TYR A 65 6.14 9.70 12.83
N SER A 66 5.00 9.91 13.50
CA SER A 66 4.91 9.86 14.96
C SER A 66 5.21 8.44 15.48
N GLU A 67 5.51 8.29 16.78
CA GLU A 67 5.78 6.96 17.36
C GLU A 67 4.64 5.97 17.16
N ASP A 68 3.39 6.42 17.28
CA ASP A 68 2.22 5.54 17.11
C ASP A 68 2.01 5.14 15.65
N GLN A 69 2.26 6.05 14.71
CA GLN A 69 2.29 5.74 13.29
C GLN A 69 3.42 4.75 12.98
N TYR A 70 4.61 4.96 13.55
CA TYR A 70 5.75 4.08 13.37
C TYR A 70 5.45 2.66 13.89
N LYS A 71 4.84 2.52 15.06
CA LYS A 71 4.42 1.20 15.60
C LYS A 71 3.46 0.48 14.66
N LEU A 72 2.50 1.22 14.07
CA LEU A 72 1.56 0.66 13.10
C LEU A 72 2.28 0.19 11.83
N ILE A 73 3.15 1.05 11.28
CA ILE A 73 3.96 0.75 10.10
C ILE A 73 4.82 -0.48 10.33
N ASP A 74 5.55 -0.53 11.45
CA ASP A 74 6.45 -1.62 11.78
C ASP A 74 5.68 -2.94 11.97
N LYS A 75 4.54 -2.90 12.67
CA LYS A 75 3.65 -4.06 12.83
C LYS A 75 3.22 -4.60 11.47
N LEU A 76 2.78 -3.73 10.55
CA LEU A 76 2.31 -4.17 9.24
C LEU A 76 3.45 -4.69 8.38
N CYS A 77 4.61 -4.03 8.38
CA CYS A 77 5.81 -4.52 7.70
C CYS A 77 6.20 -5.91 8.21
N ASN A 78 6.22 -6.12 9.53
CA ASN A 78 6.49 -7.42 10.13
C ASN A 78 5.50 -8.51 9.69
N VAL A 79 4.21 -8.18 9.53
CA VAL A 79 3.21 -9.10 8.97
C VAL A 79 3.56 -9.41 7.51
N ILE A 80 3.78 -8.39 6.69
CA ILE A 80 4.16 -8.53 5.28
C ILE A 80 5.39 -9.43 5.12
N GLY A 81 6.44 -9.21 5.92
CA GLY A 81 7.65 -10.03 5.90
C GLY A 81 7.39 -11.48 6.30
N LYS A 82 6.54 -11.74 7.31
CA LYS A 82 6.15 -13.11 7.67
C LYS A 82 5.36 -13.80 6.55
N LEU A 83 4.50 -13.06 5.86
CA LEU A 83 3.68 -13.60 4.77
C LEU A 83 4.47 -13.82 3.49
N GLY A 84 5.45 -12.97 3.21
CA GLY A 84 6.30 -13.01 2.02
C GLY A 84 7.38 -14.08 2.05
N LYS A 85 7.69 -14.66 3.22
CA LYS A 85 8.58 -15.83 3.33
C LYS A 85 8.01 -17.02 2.55
N SER A 86 8.47 -17.18 1.32
CA SER A 86 8.28 -18.42 0.56
C SER A 86 9.15 -19.52 1.17
N ARG A 87 8.58 -20.73 1.31
CA ARG A 87 9.28 -21.92 1.82
C ARG A 87 10.50 -22.32 0.99
N GLU A 88 10.59 -21.86 -0.25
CA GLU A 88 11.57 -22.38 -1.21
C GLU A 88 12.93 -21.65 -1.22
N LYS A 89 13.04 -20.44 -0.64
CA LYS A 89 14.26 -19.62 -0.85
C LYS A 89 15.02 -19.15 0.40
N ASN A 90 14.55 -19.39 1.62
CA ASN A 90 15.23 -18.89 2.84
C ASN A 90 15.63 -17.40 2.76
N GLN A 91 14.95 -16.63 1.90
CA GLN A 91 15.18 -15.21 1.69
C GLN A 91 14.02 -14.46 2.33
N ASP A 92 14.36 -13.45 3.12
CA ASP A 92 13.40 -12.52 3.73
C ASP A 92 12.95 -11.43 2.75
N ASP A 93 13.16 -11.64 1.45
CA ASP A 93 12.76 -10.72 0.40
C ASP A 93 11.26 -10.87 0.12
N VAL A 94 10.62 -9.78 -0.27
CA VAL A 94 9.17 -9.72 -0.43
C VAL A 94 8.79 -9.19 -1.80
N TRP A 95 7.82 -9.85 -2.42
CA TRP A 95 7.09 -9.35 -3.57
C TRP A 95 5.75 -8.79 -3.10
N ILE A 96 5.55 -7.48 -3.25
CA ILE A 96 4.38 -6.76 -2.74
C ILE A 96 3.75 -5.86 -3.82
N ALA A 97 2.44 -5.65 -3.77
CA ALA A 97 1.76 -4.63 -4.55
C ALA A 97 0.96 -3.71 -3.62
N PHE A 98 0.97 -2.42 -3.93
CA PHE A 98 0.23 -1.39 -3.20
C PHE A 98 -1.00 -0.99 -4.03
N LEU A 99 -2.19 -1.27 -3.52
CA LEU A 99 -3.46 -0.96 -4.18
C LEU A 99 -4.21 0.07 -3.35
N PHE A 100 -4.90 0.99 -4.02
CA PHE A 100 -5.68 2.05 -3.37
C PHE A 100 -7.11 2.02 -3.86
N VAL A 101 -8.04 1.88 -2.91
CA VAL A 101 -9.46 1.89 -3.21
C VAL A 101 -10.08 3.14 -2.62
N SER A 102 -10.55 4.05 -3.49
CA SER A 102 -11.38 5.17 -3.07
C SER A 102 -12.84 4.72 -3.03
N VAL A 103 -13.46 4.85 -1.86
CA VAL A 103 -14.84 4.44 -1.61
C VAL A 103 -15.67 5.64 -1.21
N LYS A 104 -16.81 5.84 -1.87
CA LYS A 104 -17.86 6.76 -1.43
C LYS A 104 -19.06 5.97 -0.92
N MET A 105 -19.38 6.15 0.35
CA MET A 105 -20.58 5.59 0.99
C MET A 105 -21.40 6.72 1.58
N ARG A 106 -22.56 7.01 0.95
CA ARG A 106 -23.43 8.13 1.34
C ARG A 106 -22.63 9.44 1.43
N GLU A 107 -22.54 10.03 2.62
CA GLU A 107 -21.80 11.27 2.90
C GLU A 107 -20.32 11.03 3.27
N LYS A 108 -19.91 9.78 3.50
CA LYS A 108 -18.54 9.44 3.83
C LYS A 108 -17.72 9.13 2.58
N ARG A 109 -16.46 9.55 2.62
CA ARG A 109 -15.42 9.24 1.63
C ARG A 109 -14.28 8.60 2.39
N MET A 110 -13.78 7.49 1.87
CA MET A 110 -12.70 6.73 2.50
C MET A 110 -11.70 6.35 1.41
N LEU A 111 -10.44 6.35 1.78
CA LEU A 111 -9.37 5.76 1.01
C LEU A 111 -8.87 4.55 1.81
N ILE A 112 -8.83 3.39 1.17
CA ILE A 112 -8.41 2.15 1.80
C ILE A 112 -7.16 1.67 1.06
N PRO A 113 -5.98 1.70 1.70
CA PRO A 113 -4.80 1.02 1.18
C PRO A 113 -5.00 -0.49 1.31
N ILE A 114 -4.62 -1.24 0.29
CA ILE A 114 -4.65 -2.69 0.25
C ILE A 114 -3.26 -3.17 -0.14
N PHE A 115 -2.66 -4.00 0.70
CA PHE A 115 -1.33 -4.55 0.44
C PHE A 115 -1.48 -6.00 -0.03
N LYS A 116 -0.97 -6.30 -1.22
CA LYS A 116 -0.98 -7.65 -1.78
C LYS A 116 0.41 -8.24 -1.61
N VAL A 117 0.55 -9.38 -0.95
CA VAL A 117 1.84 -10.08 -0.77
C VAL A 117 1.82 -11.36 -1.58
N LEU A 118 2.78 -11.54 -2.47
CA LEU A 118 2.92 -12.73 -3.30
C LEU A 118 3.50 -13.88 -2.45
N LYS A 119 2.90 -15.06 -2.55
CA LYS A 119 3.36 -16.28 -1.84
C LYS A 119 4.08 -17.26 -2.73
N THR A 120 3.50 -17.53 -3.90
CA THR A 120 4.04 -18.46 -4.89
C THR A 120 3.64 -18.00 -6.29
N THR A 121 4.60 -18.06 -7.20
CA THR A 121 4.36 -18.06 -8.64
C THR A 121 4.37 -19.50 -9.09
N THR A 122 3.20 -20.12 -9.20
CA THR A 122 3.10 -21.38 -9.95
C THR A 122 3.27 -21.08 -11.44
N ASP A 123 3.90 -21.99 -12.19
CA ASP A 123 4.18 -21.86 -13.63
C ASP A 123 2.92 -21.54 -14.49
N ASP A 124 1.72 -21.73 -13.93
CA ASP A 124 0.41 -21.54 -14.58
C ASP A 124 -0.19 -20.12 -14.49
N LEU A 125 0.61 -19.05 -14.52
CA LEU A 125 0.17 -17.64 -14.66
C LEU A 125 -0.75 -17.07 -13.55
N VAL A 126 -1.14 -17.87 -12.55
CA VAL A 126 -1.98 -17.43 -11.42
C VAL A 126 -1.10 -17.13 -10.21
N ASP A 127 -0.93 -15.83 -9.93
CA ASP A 127 -0.24 -15.38 -8.72
C ASP A 127 -1.07 -15.72 -7.47
N GLN A 128 -0.56 -16.59 -6.60
CA GLN A 128 -1.16 -16.78 -5.29
C GLN A 128 -0.69 -15.68 -4.35
N CYS A 129 -1.65 -14.93 -3.82
CA CYS A 129 -1.36 -13.78 -2.97
C CYS A 129 -2.27 -13.70 -1.74
N GLN A 130 -1.81 -12.98 -0.73
CA GLN A 130 -2.58 -12.65 0.46
C GLN A 130 -2.74 -11.13 0.56
N PHE A 131 -3.93 -10.71 0.95
CA PHE A 131 -4.25 -9.31 1.22
C PHE A 131 -3.97 -9.03 2.70
N VAL A 132 -3.38 -7.87 2.96
CA VAL A 132 -3.15 -7.34 4.31
C VAL A 132 -3.85 -5.99 4.38
N ASP A 133 -4.65 -5.79 5.42
CA ASP A 133 -5.40 -4.57 5.74
C ASP A 133 -5.10 -4.07 7.17
#